data_AF-A0A314U582-F1
#
_entry.id   AF-A0A314U582-F1
#
_cell.length_a   1.000
_cell.length_b   1.000
_cell.length_c   1.000
_cell.angle_alpha   90.00
_cell.angle_beta   90.00
_cell.angle_gamma   90.00
#
_symmetry.space_group_name_H-M   'P 1'
#
loop_
_entity.id
_entity.type
_entity.pdbx_description
1 polymer ?
#
loop_
_entity_poly.entity_id
_entity_poly.type
_entity_poly.pdbx_seq_one_letter_code
_entity_poly.pdbx_strand_id
1 'polypeptide(L)' 'MSEADLELAQHLLEEDFVKEKPEWVMELTTMVNTRRKEEIEALSSIAFYFFPRDYFPQKMTRQDWI' A
#
# COMPACT_ATOMS: atom_id res chain seq x y z
N MET A 1 -2.73 11.48 5.62
CA MET A 1 -3.95 10.94 5.00
C MET A 1 -5.08 11.94 5.21
N SER A 2 -5.77 12.31 4.15
CA SER A 2 -6.90 13.26 4.16
C SER A 2 -8.23 12.52 4.35
N GLU A 3 -9.30 13.28 4.61
CA GLU A 3 -10.66 12.72 4.67
C GLU A 3 -11.09 12.13 3.31
N ALA A 4 -10.70 12.79 2.21
CA ALA A 4 -10.96 12.28 0.86
C ALA A 4 -10.27 10.93 0.59
N ASP A 5 -9.06 10.72 1.14
CA ASP A 5 -8.39 9.42 1.06
C ASP A 5 -9.17 8.33 1.83
N LEU A 6 -9.77 8.68 2.98
CA LEU A 6 -10.59 7.77 3.80
C LEU A 6 -11.90 7.41 3.13
N GLU A 7 -12.59 8.39 2.54
CA GLU A 7 -13.83 8.17 1.79
C GLU A 7 -13.59 7.28 0.57
N LEU A 8 -12.51 7.54 -0.18
CA LEU A 8 -12.11 6.72 -1.32
C LEU A 8 -11.79 5.29 -0.89
N ALA A 9 -11.05 5.10 0.20
CA ALA A 9 -10.71 3.76 0.71
C ALA A 9 -11.96 2.98 1.13
N GLN A 10 -12.92 3.64 1.77
CA GLN A 10 -14.21 3.02 2.12
C GLN A 10 -15.01 2.64 0.86
N HIS A 11 -15.02 3.50 -0.15
CA HIS A 11 -15.68 3.18 -1.42
C HIS A 11 -15.02 1.98 -2.11
N LEU A 12 -13.68 1.93 -2.16
CA LEU A 12 -12.93 0.81 -2.74
C LEU A 12 -13.18 -0.51 -2.00
N LEU A 13 -13.36 -0.49 -0.68
CA LEU A 13 -13.73 -1.69 0.08
C LEU A 13 -15.10 -2.26 -0.32
N GLU A 14 -15.97 -1.45 -0.93
CA GLU A 14 -17.28 -1.88 -1.41
C GLU A 14 -17.27 -2.45 -2.84
N GLU A 15 -16.19 -2.23 -3.59
CA GLU A 15 -16.07 -2.68 -4.98
C GLU A 15 -15.87 -4.20 -5.10
N ASP A 16 -16.57 -4.83 -6.04
CA ASP A 16 -16.55 -6.30 -6.21
C ASP A 16 -15.14 -6.83 -6.49
N PHE A 17 -14.35 -6.16 -7.33
CA PHE A 17 -12.98 -6.58 -7.65
C PHE A 17 -12.02 -6.51 -6.46
N VAL A 18 -12.30 -5.65 -5.48
CA VAL A 18 -11.54 -5.58 -4.22
C VAL A 18 -12.00 -6.69 -3.29
N LYS A 19 -13.32 -6.88 -3.15
CA LYS A 19 -13.91 -7.95 -2.33
C LYS A 19 -13.51 -9.35 -2.77
N GLU A 20 -13.34 -9.56 -4.08
CA GLU A 20 -12.85 -10.82 -4.65
C GLU A 20 -11.39 -11.15 -4.27
N LYS A 21 -10.62 -10.17 -3.79
CA LYS A 21 -9.21 -10.30 -3.42
C LYS A 21 -9.02 -10.04 -1.92
N PRO A 22 -9.05 -11.09 -1.06
CA PRO A 22 -8.94 -10.93 0.39
C PRO A 22 -7.69 -10.17 0.85
N GLU A 23 -6.57 -10.32 0.13
CA GLU A 23 -5.32 -9.61 0.43
C GLU A 23 -5.45 -8.09 0.22
N TRP A 24 -6.20 -7.66 -0.80
CA TRP A 24 -6.46 -6.24 -1.05
C TRP A 24 -7.35 -5.65 0.03
N VAL A 25 -8.40 -6.39 0.43
CA VAL A 25 -9.28 -5.99 1.55
C VAL A 25 -8.47 -5.82 2.83
N MET A 26 -7.56 -6.75 3.13
CA MET A 26 -6.71 -6.73 4.32
C MET A 26 -5.79 -5.50 4.34
N GLU A 27 -5.06 -5.24 3.26
CA GLU A 27 -4.15 -4.08 3.18
C GLU A 27 -4.92 -2.76 3.23
N LEU A 28 -6.04 -2.64 2.50
CA LEU A 28 -6.85 -1.42 2.48
C LEU A 28 -7.50 -1.16 3.85
N THR A 29 -7.99 -2.20 4.53
CA THR A 29 -8.48 -2.11 5.92
C THR A 29 -7.37 -1.66 6.87
N THR A 30 -6.14 -2.16 6.68
CA THR A 30 -4.96 -1.74 7.47
C THR A 30 -4.64 -0.27 7.24
N MET A 31 -4.70 0.21 5.99
CA MET A 31 -4.52 1.62 5.65
C MET A 31 -5.57 2.51 6.35
N VAL A 32 -6.85 2.13 6.31
CA VAL A 32 -7.96 2.85 6.98
C VAL A 32 -7.77 2.87 8.50
N ASN A 33 -7.42 1.74 9.11
CA ASN A 33 -7.25 1.61 10.56
C ASN A 33 -6.05 2.41 11.08
N THR A 34 -4.93 2.37 10.36
CA THR A 34 -3.70 3.09 10.76
C THR A 34 -3.75 4.57 10.40
N ARG A 35 -4.61 4.96 9.45
CA ARG A 35 -4.70 6.30 8.87
C ARG A 35 -3.37 6.81 8.32
N ARG A 36 -2.54 5.89 7.80
CA ARG A 36 -1.22 6.19 7.25
C ARG A 36 -1.19 5.97 5.75
N LYS A 37 -0.55 6.91 5.06
CA LYS A 37 -0.19 6.86 3.65
C LYS A 37 1.18 7.51 3.54
N GLU A 38 2.10 6.87 2.84
CA GLU A 38 3.45 7.38 2.60
C GLU A 38 3.73 7.34 1.10
N GLU A 39 4.48 8.33 0.62
CA GLU A 39 4.92 8.41 -0.76
C GLU A 39 6.13 7.51 -1.00
N ILE A 40 6.35 7.07 -2.24
CA ILE A 40 7.48 6.19 -2.56
C ILE A 40 8.83 6.89 -2.31
N GLU A 41 8.89 8.21 -2.47
CA GLU A 41 10.05 9.03 -2.15
C GLU A 41 10.40 8.99 -0.66
N ALA A 42 9.47 8.65 0.24
CA ALA A 42 9.77 8.49 1.66
C ALA A 42 10.81 7.38 1.90
N LEU A 43 10.90 6.38 1.02
CA LEU A 43 11.93 5.34 1.07
C LEU A 43 13.35 5.90 0.86
N SER A 44 13.48 7.03 0.16
CA SER A 44 14.78 7.70 -0.02
C SER A 44 15.35 8.31 1.26
N SER A 45 14.50 8.51 2.29
CA SER A 45 14.93 8.96 3.62
C SER A 45 15.82 7.94 4.33
N ILE A 46 15.69 6.64 3.99
CA ILE A 46 16.55 5.57 4.50
C ILE A 46 17.91 5.63 3.81
N ALA A 47 17.90 5.64 2.47
CA ALA A 47 19.07 5.90 1.63
C ALA A 47 18.61 6.25 0.21
N PHE A 48 19.37 7.10 -0.49
CA PHE A 48 19.04 7.58 -1.84
C PHE A 48 18.74 6.44 -2.84
N TYR A 49 19.45 5.30 -2.73
CA TYR A 49 19.27 4.15 -3.61
C TYR A 49 18.49 2.99 -2.99
N PHE A 50 17.85 3.17 -1.82
CA PHE A 50 17.18 2.07 -1.11
C PHE A 50 16.07 1.41 -1.94
N PHE A 51 15.23 2.21 -2.61
CA PHE A 51 14.17 1.67 -3.46
C PHE A 51 14.71 0.76 -4.59
N PRO A 52 15.59 1.23 -5.49
CA PRO A 52 16.05 0.42 -6.62
C PRO A 52 17.04 -0.69 -6.24
N ARG A 53 17.79 -0.57 -5.13
CA ARG A 53 18.83 -1.56 -4.77
C ARG A 53 18.37 -2.61 -3.78
N ASP A 54 17.49 -2.26 -2.86
CA ASP A 54 17.12 -3.12 -1.74
C ASP A 54 15.65 -3.49 -1.76
N TYR A 55 14.76 -2.49 -1.67
CA TYR A 55 13.32 -2.72 -1.50
C TYR A 55 12.70 -3.45 -2.69
N PHE A 56 12.88 -2.91 -3.90
CA PHE A 56 12.25 -3.46 -5.11
C PHE A 56 12.80 -4.86 -5.48
N PRO A 57 14.13 -5.09 -5.50
CA PRO A 57 14.66 -6.44 -5.76
C PRO A 57 14.18 -7.48 -4.73
N GLN A 58 14.07 -7.11 -3.45
CA GLN A 58 13.56 -8.00 -2.42
C GLN A 58 12.09 -8.36 -2.64
N LYS A 59 11.23 -7.38 -2.93
CA LYS A 59 9.81 -7.63 -3.25
C LYS A 59 9.65 -8.55 -4.46
N MET A 60 10.45 -8.32 -5.50
CA MET A 60 10.43 -9.15 -6.70
C MET A 60 10.88 -10.59 -6.44
N THR A 61 11.98 -10.76 -5.72
CA THR A 61 12.54 -12.08 -5.42
C THR A 61 11.59 -12.91 -4.55
N ARG A 62 10.90 -12.26 -3.62
CA ARG A 62 9.96 -12.93 -2.69
C ARG A 62 8.57 -13.14 -3.27
N GLN A 63 8.29 -12.59 -4.45
CA GLN A 63 6.93 -12.53 -5.00
C GLN A 63 5.93 -11.84 -4.05
N ASP A 64 6.40 -10.81 -3.33
CA ASP A 64 5.68 -10.10 -2.29
C ASP A 64 4.86 -8.92 -2.86
N TRP A 65 3.90 -9.28 -3.71
CA TRP A 65 2.90 -8.39 -4.31
C TRP A 65 1.53 -9.07 -4.30
N ILE A 66 0.48 -8.24 -4.34
CA ILE A 66 -0.93 -8.67 -4.26
C ILE A 66 -1.72 -8.18 -5.47
#